data_AF-A0A2R5FHD1-F1
#
_entry.id   AF-A0A2R5FHD1-F1
#
_cell.length_a   1.000
_cell.length_b   1.000
_cell.length_c   1.000
_cell.angle_alpha   90.00
_cell.angle_beta   90.00
_cell.angle_gamma   90.00
#
_symmetry.space_group_name_H-M   'P 1'
#
loop_
_entity.id
_entity.type
_entity.pdbx_description
1 polymer ?
#
loop_
_entity_poly.entity_id
_entity_poly.type
_entity_poly.pdbx_seq_one_letter_code
_entity_poly.pdbx_strand_id
1 'polypeptide(L)' 'MRENDLSGVIIGCAMRVHTALGPALLESAYEECLDYELKKAGLNVGKQIPLPLVYQEGVKVAKS' A
#
# COMPACT_ATOMS: atom_id res chain seq x y z
N MET A 1 11.33 -9.30 -13.39
CA MET A 1 10.89 -10.11 -12.23
C MET A 1 9.60 -10.79 -12.61
N ARG A 2 9.39 -12.08 -12.29
CA ARG A 2 8.10 -12.74 -12.55
C ARG A 2 7.11 -12.39 -11.43
N GLU A 3 5.83 -12.58 -11.69
CA GLU A 3 4.74 -12.20 -10.77
C GLU A 3 4.88 -12.82 -9.38
N ASN A 4 5.25 -14.12 -9.30
CA ASN A 4 5.46 -14.81 -8.03
C ASN A 4 6.65 -14.26 -7.24
N ASP A 5 7.74 -13.92 -7.95
CA ASP A 5 8.94 -13.35 -7.32
C ASP A 5 8.62 -11.94 -6.77
N LEU A 6 7.85 -11.15 -7.53
CA LEU A 6 7.39 -9.82 -7.10
C LEU A 6 6.44 -9.89 -5.91
N SER A 7 5.48 -10.82 -5.95
CA SER A 7 4.54 -11.04 -4.86
C SER A 7 5.28 -11.43 -3.57
N GLY A 8 6.30 -12.29 -3.67
CA GLY A 8 7.15 -12.66 -2.53
C GLY A 8 7.83 -11.44 -1.89
N VAL A 9 8.37 -10.53 -2.70
CA VAL A 9 8.98 -9.27 -2.20
C VAL A 9 7.95 -8.40 -1.50
N ILE A 10 6.78 -8.19 -2.11
CA ILE A 10 5.71 -7.34 -1.56
C ILE A 10 5.19 -7.90 -0.22
N ILE A 11 4.91 -9.21 -0.17
CA ILE A 11 4.46 -9.88 1.05
C ILE A 11 5.53 -9.77 2.14
N GLY A 12 6.80 -10.00 1.78
CA GLY A 12 7.91 -9.85 2.73
C GLY A 12 8.00 -8.43 3.32
N CYS A 13 7.78 -7.39 2.50
CA CYS A 13 7.71 -6.01 2.98
C CYS A 13 6.54 -5.80 3.95
N ALA A 14 5.34 -6.24 3.58
CA ALA A 14 4.15 -6.13 4.43
C ALA A 14 4.29 -6.86 5.76
N MET A 15 4.91 -8.05 5.76
CA MET A 15 5.18 -8.80 6.99
C MET A 15 6.14 -8.04 7.91
N ARG A 16 7.21 -7.43 7.38
CA ARG A 16 8.13 -6.60 8.20
C ARG A 16 7.40 -5.44 8.85
N VAL A 17 6.55 -4.74 8.10
CA VAL A 17 5.73 -3.64 8.64
C VAL A 17 4.80 -4.15 9.74
N HIS A 18 4.06 -5.23 9.49
CA HIS A 18 3.11 -5.79 10.45
C HIS A 18 3.80 -6.27 11.74
N THR A 19 4.96 -6.93 11.63
CA THR A 19 5.74 -7.36 12.78
C THR A 19 6.31 -6.18 13.58
N ALA A 20 6.73 -5.11 12.91
CA ALA A 20 7.29 -3.94 13.59
C ALA A 20 6.23 -3.07 14.28
N LEU A 21 5.08 -2.87 13.61
CA LEU A 21 4.03 -1.98 14.09
C LEU A 21 3.05 -2.64 15.05
N GLY A 22 2.77 -3.94 14.86
CA GLY A 22 1.69 -4.63 15.56
C GLY A 22 0.29 -4.13 15.15
N PRO A 23 -0.77 -4.80 15.62
CA PRO A 23 -2.13 -4.43 15.29
C PRO A 23 -2.57 -3.11 15.95
N ALA A 24 -3.70 -2.56 15.52
CA ALA A 24 -4.40 -1.39 16.09
C ALA A 24 -3.83 0.01 15.77
N LEU A 25 -2.89 0.12 14.83
CA LEU A 25 -2.48 1.42 14.29
C LEU A 25 -3.36 1.88 13.12
N LEU A 26 -3.29 3.18 12.83
CA LEU A 26 -4.02 3.81 11.72
C LEU A 26 -3.52 3.29 10.38
N GLU A 27 -4.42 3.25 9.39
CA GLU A 27 -4.11 2.89 8.00
C GLU A 27 -2.96 3.74 7.45
N SER A 28 -2.92 5.04 7.74
CA SER A 28 -1.87 5.95 7.30
C SER A 28 -0.48 5.54 7.81
N ALA A 29 -0.37 4.98 9.01
CA ALA A 29 0.90 4.50 9.54
C ALA A 29 1.38 3.26 8.76
N TYR A 30 0.46 2.34 8.46
CA TYR A 30 0.75 1.17 7.64
C TYR A 30 1.14 1.54 6.20
N GLU A 31 0.43 2.50 5.60
CA GLU A 31 0.71 3.01 4.26
C GLU A 31 2.12 3.59 4.17
N GLU A 32 2.49 4.51 5.07
CA GLU A 32 3.82 5.14 5.07
C GLU A 32 4.95 4.11 5.26
N CYS A 33 4.79 3.18 6.21
CA CYS A 33 5.81 2.16 6.45
C CYS A 33 5.93 1.18 5.28
N LEU A 34 4.83 0.81 4.63
CA LEU A 34 4.86 -0.09 3.48
C LEU A 34 5.44 0.60 2.24
N ASP A 35 5.09 1.87 1.99
CA ASP A 35 5.70 2.68 0.93
C ASP A 35 7.23 2.75 1.09
N TYR A 36 7.70 3.00 2.32
CA TYR A 36 9.12 2.97 2.66
C TYR A 36 9.78 1.62 2.34
N GLU A 37 9.21 0.51 2.82
CA GLU A 37 9.79 -0.83 2.61
C GLU A 37 9.82 -1.25 1.14
N LEU A 38 8.78 -0.94 0.38
CA LEU A 38 8.72 -1.26 -1.04
C LEU A 38 9.72 -0.43 -1.86
N LYS A 39 9.85 0.88 -1.57
CA LYS A 39 10.86 1.74 -2.20
C LYS A 39 12.28 1.29 -1.85
N LYS A 40 12.50 0.90 -0.60
CA LYS A 40 13.78 0.34 -0.14
C LYS A 40 14.13 -0.97 -0.85
N ALA A 41 13.13 -1.78 -1.22
CA ALA A 41 13.29 -2.97 -2.04
C ALA A 41 13.55 -2.65 -3.54
N GLY A 42 13.66 -1.37 -3.92
CA GLY A 42 13.92 -0.93 -5.29
C GLY A 42 12.69 -0.95 -6.19
N LEU A 43 11.48 -1.07 -5.63
CA LEU A 43 10.24 -1.07 -6.39
C LEU A 43 9.80 0.37 -6.68
N ASN A 44 9.29 0.59 -7.89
CA ASN A 44 8.62 1.84 -8.22
C ASN A 44 7.17 1.77 -7.73
N VAL A 45 6.84 2.56 -6.70
CA VAL A 45 5.55 2.53 -6.03
C VAL A 45 4.99 3.94 -5.90
N GLY A 46 3.70 4.08 -6.18
CA GLY A 46 2.92 5.27 -5.88
C GLY A 46 1.94 4.97 -4.75
N LYS A 47 1.87 5.86 -3.75
CA LYS A 47 0.85 5.82 -2.69
C LYS A 47 -0.28 6.79 -3.02
N GLN A 48 -1.48 6.48 -2.54
CA GLN A 48 -2.68 7.34 -2.67
C GLN A 48 -2.96 7.79 -4.12
N ILE A 49 -2.75 6.89 -5.09
CA ILE A 49 -3.06 7.18 -6.48
C ILE A 49 -4.57 7.48 -6.58
N PRO A 50 -4.98 8.68 -7.05
CA PRO A 50 -6.38 9.03 -7.13
C PRO A 50 -7.10 8.06 -8.08
N LEU A 51 -8.02 7.27 -7.53
CA LEU A 51 -8.86 6.37 -8.30
C LEU A 51 -10.27 6.94 -8.39
N PRO A 52 -10.97 6.77 -9.52
CA PRO A 52 -12.34 7.21 -9.65
C PRO A 52 -13.22 6.43 -8.68
N LEU A 53 -13.65 7.07 -7.61
CA LEU A 53 -14.61 6.51 -6.66
C LEU A 53 -16.00 7.05 -7.02
N VAL A 54 -16.87 6.10 -7.40
CA VAL A 54 -18.29 6.36 -7.64
C VAL A 54 -19.04 5.86 -6.43
N TYR A 55 -19.53 6.80 -5.62
CA TYR A 55 -20.59 6.54 -4.66
C TYR A 55 -21.93 6.47 -5.41
N GLN A 56 -22.94 5.82 -4.81
CA GLN A 56 -24.25 5.47 -5.39
C GLN A 56 -24.83 6.44 -6.46
N GLU A 57 -25.63 5.90 -7.39
CA GLU A 57 -26.30 6.67 -8.46
C GLU A 57 -25.39 7.64 -9.24
N GLY A 58 -24.09 7.35 -9.31
CA GLY A 58 -23.14 8.15 -10.10
C GLY A 58 -22.53 9.34 -9.35
N VAL A 59 -22.71 9.44 -8.03
CA VAL A 59 -22.06 10.48 -7.22
C VAL A 59 -20.55 10.24 -7.19
N LYS A 60 -19.79 11.10 -7.87
CA LYS A 60 -18.32 11.02 -7.87
C LYS A 60 -17.78 11.59 -6.56
N VAL A 61 -17.08 10.76 -5.79
CA VAL A 61 -16.39 11.18 -4.57
C VAL A 61 -14.90 11.06 -4.86
N ALA A 62 -14.24 12.14 -5.26
CA ALA A 62 -12.78 12.10 -5.39
C ALA A 62 -12.15 12.31 -4.01
N LYS A 63 -11.30 11.38 -3.58
CA LYS A 63 -10.39 11.63 -2.46
C LYS A 63 -9.16 12.33 -3.05
N SER A 64 -8.97 13.60 -2.71
CA SER A 64 -7.80 14.43 -3.05
C SER A 64 -6.59 14.07 -2.20
#